data_AF-A0A7L3G585-F1
#
_entry.id   AF-A0A7L3G585-F1
#
_cell.length_a   1.000
_cell.length_b   1.000
_cell.length_c   1.000
_cell.angle_alpha   90.00
_cell.angle_beta   90.00
_cell.angle_gamma   90.00
#
_symmetry.space_group_name_H-M   'P 1'
#
loop_
_entity.id
_entity.type
_entity.pdbx_description
1 polymer ?
#
loop_
_entity_poly.entity_id
_entity_poly.type
_entity_poly.pdbx_seq_one_letter_code
_entity_poly.pdbx_strand_id
1 'polypeptide(L)'
;AEWSCAKPAEIEHGYVEHLIKYRCDPYYQLHGSGDGEACGMGTAPKDGACPWLRGMHGAAPMLDDDAAPRHLPGGACWPQRAHQGPALPYAVCGKPKNPPKQMQRIIGGLLAGKGSFPWQGRLVTRHNLTVGATLIDDQWLLTTGRNVYLNHSENTKPEEIAPTLKLFLGSQQQLALDIEHVVLHPSYPEAVDLALLKLKQKVLLGEEVMPICLPQKDYVQPGRVGYVSGWGRGATFAFPNMLKYVMLPVAEGEKCRQYYEAKNASYWVKPILSSDTFCVGMSELREDTCYGDAGGAFAVQDPDDDTWYAAGILSYDKTCTASKYGVYVDVQRVLAWVKETVAAG
;
A
#
# COMPACT_ATOMS: atom_id res chain seq x y z
N ALA A 1 -7.69 -27.11 -17.82
CA ALA A 1 -7.93 -27.14 -19.28
C ALA A 1 -6.64 -26.73 -19.95
N GLU A 2 -6.06 -27.59 -20.78
CA GLU A 2 -4.88 -27.24 -21.57
C GLU A 2 -5.28 -26.12 -22.55
N TRP A 3 -4.64 -24.97 -22.45
CA TRP A 3 -4.80 -23.90 -23.41
C TRP A 3 -3.94 -24.23 -24.64
N SER A 4 -4.55 -24.58 -25.76
CA SER A 4 -3.86 -24.61 -27.06
C SER A 4 -4.26 -23.37 -27.86
N CYS A 5 -3.27 -22.62 -28.32
CA CYS A 5 -3.50 -21.62 -29.36
C CYS A 5 -3.84 -22.39 -30.66
N ALA A 6 -4.94 -22.01 -31.32
CA ALA A 6 -5.30 -22.61 -32.60
C ALA A 6 -4.17 -22.37 -33.60
N LYS A 7 -3.70 -23.44 -34.26
CA LYS A 7 -2.62 -23.34 -35.25
C LYS A 7 -3.11 -22.47 -36.42
N PRO A 8 -2.37 -21.41 -36.80
CA PRO A 8 -2.72 -20.60 -37.96
C PRO A 8 -2.65 -21.42 -39.25
N ALA A 9 -3.43 -21.03 -40.25
CA ALA A 9 -3.46 -21.70 -41.55
C ALA A 9 -2.08 -21.63 -42.23
N GLU A 10 -1.64 -22.75 -42.80
CA GLU A 10 -0.40 -22.81 -43.56
C GLU A 10 -0.59 -22.15 -44.94
N ILE A 11 0.43 -21.42 -45.38
CA ILE A 11 0.44 -20.72 -46.66
C ILE A 11 1.51 -21.39 -47.52
N GLU A 12 1.19 -21.76 -48.76
CA GLU A 12 2.15 -22.36 -49.69
C GLU A 12 3.32 -21.39 -49.92
N HIS A 13 4.55 -21.88 -49.73
CA HIS A 13 5.80 -21.08 -49.74
C HIS A 13 5.89 -19.95 -48.69
N GLY A 14 5.05 -19.96 -47.66
CA GLY A 14 5.10 -19.00 -46.55
C GLY A 14 5.61 -19.62 -45.24
N TYR A 15 5.90 -18.77 -44.26
CA TYR A 15 6.14 -19.15 -42.86
C TYR A 15 5.26 -18.30 -41.94
N VAL A 16 5.07 -18.77 -40.70
CA VAL A 16 4.30 -18.06 -39.68
C VAL A 16 5.20 -17.70 -38.51
N GLU A 17 5.21 -16.43 -38.14
CA GLU A 17 5.80 -15.95 -36.88
C GLU A 17 4.72 -15.80 -35.81
N HIS A 18 5.03 -16.24 -34.58
CA HIS A 18 4.15 -16.09 -33.44
C HIS A 18 4.63 -14.94 -32.55
N LEU A 19 3.70 -14.06 -32.19
CA LEU A 19 3.91 -12.94 -31.27
C LEU A 19 3.16 -13.20 -29.98
N ILE A 20 3.82 -12.99 -28.85
CA ILE A 20 3.17 -13.00 -27.53
C ILE A 20 3.20 -11.59 -26.96
N LYS A 21 2.03 -11.11 -26.54
CA LYS A 21 1.89 -9.83 -25.83
C LYS A 21 1.41 -10.08 -24.42
N TYR A 22 2.27 -9.78 -23.45
CA TYR A 22 1.90 -9.80 -22.04
C TYR A 22 1.03 -8.58 -21.74
N ARG A 23 -0.06 -8.81 -21.00
CA ARG A 23 -0.92 -7.76 -20.45
C ARG A 23 -1.21 -8.09 -19.00
N CYS A 24 -1.27 -7.06 -18.18
CA CYS A 24 -1.66 -7.19 -16.78
C CYS A 24 -3.15 -6.89 -16.62
N ASP A 25 -3.75 -7.47 -15.58
CA ASP A 25 -5.02 -6.97 -15.06
C ASP A 25 -4.87 -5.49 -14.65
N PRO A 26 -5.95 -4.68 -14.66
CA PRO A 26 -5.89 -3.23 -14.41
C PRO A 26 -5.28 -2.80 -13.07
N TYR A 27 -5.17 -3.75 -12.12
CA TYR A 27 -4.63 -3.54 -10.78
C TYR A 27 -3.13 -3.85 -10.69
N TYR A 28 -2.52 -4.25 -11.81
CA TYR A 28 -1.11 -4.55 -11.93
C TYR A 28 -0.53 -3.86 -13.17
N GLN A 29 0.77 -3.57 -13.15
CA GLN A 29 1.47 -2.94 -14.27
C GLN A 29 2.78 -3.67 -14.57
N LEU A 30 3.11 -3.82 -15.86
CA LEU A 30 4.37 -4.44 -16.29
C LEU A 30 5.57 -3.52 -15.99
N HIS A 31 6.70 -4.12 -15.63
CA HIS A 31 7.96 -3.40 -15.43
C HIS A 31 8.65 -3.10 -16.78
N GLY A 32 8.96 -1.82 -17.04
CA GLY A 32 9.75 -1.36 -18.20
C GLY A 32 8.96 -0.65 -19.30
N SER A 33 9.68 0.11 -20.14
CA SER A 33 9.17 1.03 -21.17
C SER A 33 8.80 0.37 -22.52
N GLY A 34 8.73 -0.95 -22.60
CA GLY A 34 8.41 -1.68 -23.83
C GLY A 34 6.97 -2.19 -23.84
N ASP A 35 6.37 -2.33 -25.02
CA ASP A 35 4.94 -2.62 -25.25
C ASP A 35 4.44 -4.01 -24.77
N GLY A 36 5.24 -4.74 -23.98
CA GLY A 36 4.93 -6.08 -23.47
C GLY A 36 5.02 -7.18 -24.54
N GLU A 37 5.52 -6.86 -25.74
CA GLU A 37 5.63 -7.78 -26.88
C GLU A 37 6.96 -8.55 -26.87
N ALA A 38 6.88 -9.86 -27.09
CA ALA A 38 8.00 -10.77 -27.28
C ALA A 38 7.80 -11.59 -28.56
N CYS A 39 8.81 -11.62 -29.42
CA CYS A 39 8.81 -12.41 -30.64
C CYS A 39 9.38 -13.81 -30.35
N GLY A 40 8.66 -14.86 -30.73
CA GLY A 40 9.18 -16.22 -30.74
C GLY A 40 9.48 -16.66 -32.17
N MET A 41 10.77 -16.91 -32.50
CA MET A 41 11.11 -17.62 -33.73
C MET A 41 10.93 -19.12 -33.48
N GLY A 42 9.85 -19.70 -34.02
CA GLY A 42 9.57 -21.12 -33.90
C GLY A 42 10.24 -21.93 -35.01
N THR A 43 11.28 -22.69 -34.68
CA THR A 43 11.48 -24.02 -35.27
C THR A 43 11.54 -25.00 -34.11
N ALA A 44 10.51 -25.84 -33.97
CA ALA A 44 10.45 -26.83 -32.90
C ALA A 44 11.59 -27.87 -33.06
N PRO A 45 12.56 -27.97 -32.13
CA PRO A 45 13.30 -29.20 -31.94
C PRO A 45 12.45 -30.14 -31.10
N LYS A 46 12.69 -31.44 -31.19
CA LYS A 46 11.96 -32.49 -30.43
C LYS A 46 12.08 -32.38 -28.90
N ASP A 47 12.76 -31.36 -28.38
CA ASP A 47 13.03 -31.14 -26.96
C ASP A 47 12.60 -29.71 -26.53
N GLY A 48 11.29 -29.48 -26.44
CA GLY A 48 10.63 -28.66 -25.39
C GLY A 48 11.05 -27.22 -25.05
N ALA A 49 11.99 -26.56 -25.74
CA ALA A 49 12.44 -25.21 -25.37
C ALA A 49 12.30 -24.21 -26.55
N CYS A 50 11.39 -23.24 -26.40
CA CYS A 50 11.35 -22.02 -27.24
C CYS A 50 12.19 -20.92 -26.57
N PRO A 51 13.27 -20.42 -27.21
CA PRO A 51 13.99 -19.25 -26.72
C PRO A 51 13.24 -17.96 -27.11
N TRP A 52 12.89 -17.13 -26.13
CA TRP A 52 12.21 -15.84 -26.34
C TRP A 52 13.23 -14.73 -26.63
N LEU A 53 13.05 -13.98 -27.73
CA LEU A 53 13.85 -12.79 -28.04
C LEU A 53 12.98 -11.53 -27.83
N ARG A 54 13.49 -10.59 -27.02
CA ARG A 54 12.85 -9.29 -26.75
C ARG A 54 13.34 -8.27 -27.79
N GLY A 55 12.43 -7.58 -28.47
CA GLY A 55 12.77 -6.45 -29.33
C GLY A 55 13.01 -5.19 -28.49
N MET A 56 14.27 -4.77 -28.33
CA MET A 56 14.61 -3.46 -27.75
C MET A 56 14.90 -2.45 -28.87
N HIS A 57 14.01 -1.49 -29.07
CA HIS A 57 14.33 -0.23 -29.76
C HIS A 57 14.43 0.88 -28.71
N GLY A 58 15.64 1.42 -28.47
CA GLY A 58 15.83 2.63 -27.67
C GLY A 58 17.09 2.68 -26.79
N ALA A 59 18.20 3.11 -27.40
CA ALA A 59 19.40 3.80 -26.88
C ALA A 59 19.81 3.75 -25.39
N ALA A 60 21.07 3.36 -25.11
CA ALA A 60 22.19 4.22 -24.63
C ALA A 60 23.53 3.40 -24.59
N PRO A 61 24.73 3.98 -24.39
CA PRO A 61 25.78 4.07 -25.41
C PRO A 61 27.05 3.23 -25.16
N MET A 62 27.84 3.14 -26.24
CA MET A 62 29.29 2.89 -26.36
C MET A 62 30.08 2.44 -25.12
N LEU A 63 30.76 1.29 -25.22
CA LEU A 63 32.16 1.12 -24.80
C LEU A 63 32.85 0.07 -25.70
N ASP A 64 33.90 0.58 -26.36
CA ASP A 64 35.09 -0.03 -26.98
C ASP A 64 35.02 -1.21 -27.97
N ASP A 65 35.40 -0.86 -29.20
CA ASP A 65 35.98 -1.69 -30.25
C ASP A 65 37.31 -2.32 -29.77
N ASP A 66 37.44 -3.65 -29.89
CA ASP A 66 38.65 -4.30 -30.39
C ASP A 66 38.47 -5.83 -30.43
N ALA A 67 38.04 -6.38 -31.58
CA ALA A 67 38.46 -7.69 -32.10
C ALA A 67 37.78 -8.01 -33.45
N ALA A 68 38.56 -7.95 -34.53
CA ALA A 68 38.20 -8.50 -35.84
C ALA A 68 38.20 -10.06 -35.82
N PRO A 69 37.51 -10.73 -36.76
CA PRO A 69 36.99 -12.08 -36.57
C PRO A 69 38.04 -13.16 -36.84
N ARG A 70 38.15 -14.15 -35.94
CA ARG A 70 38.79 -15.43 -36.27
C ARG A 70 37.72 -16.41 -36.74
N HIS A 71 37.83 -16.85 -37.98
CA HIS A 71 37.11 -18.00 -38.50
C HIS A 71 37.44 -19.25 -37.66
N LEU A 72 36.41 -19.85 -37.06
CA LEU A 72 36.45 -21.23 -36.57
C LEU A 72 35.23 -21.98 -37.14
N PRO A 73 35.44 -23.17 -37.74
CA PRO A 73 34.36 -24.06 -38.15
C PRO A 73 33.89 -24.88 -36.95
N GLY A 74 32.59 -24.98 -36.74
CA GLY A 74 31.98 -25.77 -35.66
C GLY A 74 31.16 -24.89 -34.73
N GLY A 75 29.88 -25.26 -34.57
CA GLY A 75 28.89 -24.50 -33.81
C GLY A 75 29.36 -24.13 -32.41
N ALA A 76 29.70 -22.86 -32.24
CA ALA A 76 29.85 -22.23 -30.94
C ALA A 76 28.59 -21.40 -30.70
N CYS A 77 27.83 -21.76 -29.67
CA CYS A 77 26.77 -20.92 -29.14
C CYS A 77 27.37 -19.57 -28.75
N TRP A 78 26.78 -18.49 -29.25
CA TRP A 78 27.02 -17.15 -28.72
C TRP A 78 26.76 -17.16 -27.20
N PRO A 79 27.55 -16.44 -26.40
CA PRO A 79 27.26 -16.30 -24.97
C PRO A 79 25.86 -15.68 -24.85
N GLN A 80 24.94 -16.45 -24.28
CA GLN A 80 23.60 -16.00 -23.95
C GLN A 80 23.74 -14.73 -23.11
N ARG A 81 23.38 -13.56 -23.68
CA ARG A 81 22.95 -12.44 -22.85
C ARG A 81 21.84 -13.00 -21.98
N ALA A 82 22.02 -12.90 -20.67
CA ALA A 82 21.04 -13.36 -19.69
C ALA A 82 19.64 -12.90 -20.14
N HIS A 83 18.82 -13.85 -20.60
CA HIS A 83 17.45 -13.60 -20.96
C HIS A 83 16.73 -13.28 -19.65
N GLN A 84 16.63 -12.00 -19.31
CA GLN A 84 15.70 -11.56 -18.27
C GLN A 84 14.31 -11.97 -18.76
N GLY A 85 13.65 -12.87 -18.02
CA GLY A 85 12.28 -13.28 -18.29
C GLY A 85 11.31 -12.08 -18.35
N PRO A 86 10.04 -12.28 -18.73
CA PRO A 86 9.07 -11.19 -18.74
C PRO A 86 9.05 -10.48 -17.38
N ALA A 87 9.12 -9.15 -17.43
CA ALA A 87 9.08 -8.30 -16.26
C ALA A 87 7.88 -8.65 -15.38
N LEU A 88 8.13 -8.93 -14.09
CA LEU A 88 7.07 -9.26 -13.16
C LEU A 88 6.11 -8.06 -12.99
N PRO A 89 4.78 -8.30 -12.98
CA PRO A 89 3.82 -7.26 -12.67
C PRO A 89 4.05 -6.69 -11.27
N TYR A 90 3.93 -5.37 -11.13
CA TYR A 90 3.86 -4.71 -9.82
C TYR A 90 2.46 -4.17 -9.55
N ALA A 91 2.13 -4.00 -8.28
CA ALA A 91 0.83 -3.50 -7.83
C ALA A 91 0.61 -2.04 -8.23
N VAL A 92 -0.54 -1.73 -8.84
CA VAL A 92 -1.00 -0.34 -8.98
C VAL A 92 -1.53 0.12 -7.62
N CYS A 93 -1.15 1.32 -7.20
CA CYS A 93 -1.60 1.92 -5.94
C CYS A 93 -2.47 3.16 -6.16
N GLY A 94 -3.29 3.50 -5.18
CA GLY A 94 -3.94 4.82 -5.10
C GLY A 94 -4.94 5.15 -6.21
N LYS A 95 -5.43 4.16 -6.96
CA LYS A 95 -6.40 4.31 -8.06
C LYS A 95 -7.73 3.58 -7.77
N PRO A 96 -8.47 3.97 -6.71
CA PRO A 96 -9.72 3.30 -6.36
C PRO A 96 -10.72 3.42 -7.51
N LYS A 97 -11.37 2.31 -7.87
CA LYS A 97 -12.37 2.30 -8.96
C LYS A 97 -13.59 3.17 -8.65
N ASN A 98 -13.98 3.25 -7.36
CA ASN A 98 -15.12 4.04 -6.88
C ASN A 98 -14.63 5.08 -5.85
N PRO A 99 -13.92 6.15 -6.25
CA PRO A 99 -13.35 7.11 -5.30
C PRO A 99 -14.43 7.72 -4.39
N PRO A 100 -14.07 8.08 -3.14
CA PRO A 100 -15.00 8.68 -2.20
C PRO A 100 -15.52 10.01 -2.78
N LYS A 101 -16.83 10.20 -2.74
CA LYS A 101 -17.47 11.44 -3.20
C LYS A 101 -17.45 12.47 -2.08
N GLN A 102 -17.10 13.70 -2.41
CA GLN A 102 -17.30 14.84 -1.51
C GLN A 102 -18.81 15.13 -1.38
N MET A 103 -19.49 14.39 -0.50
CA MET A 103 -20.91 14.57 -0.22
C MET A 103 -21.13 15.53 0.94
N GLN A 104 -22.19 16.33 0.87
CA GLN A 104 -22.67 17.08 2.03
C GLN A 104 -23.35 16.14 3.04
N ARG A 105 -22.87 16.20 4.28
CA ARG A 105 -23.60 15.97 5.54
C ARG A 105 -24.14 14.57 5.83
N ILE A 106 -23.49 13.88 6.78
CA ILE A 106 -24.13 13.03 7.79
C ILE A 106 -23.34 13.20 9.09
N ILE A 107 -23.99 13.36 10.24
CA ILE A 107 -23.34 13.45 11.56
C ILE A 107 -22.88 12.05 11.99
N GLY A 108 -21.59 11.88 12.27
CA GLY A 108 -21.00 10.62 12.75
C GLY A 108 -20.31 9.79 11.67
N GLY A 109 -19.77 10.47 10.66
CA GLY A 109 -19.06 9.93 9.50
C GLY A 109 -20.00 9.57 8.34
N LEU A 110 -19.46 9.65 7.12
CA LEU A 110 -20.13 9.21 5.91
C LEU A 110 -19.94 7.69 5.74
N LEU A 111 -20.99 6.99 5.27
CA LEU A 111 -20.84 5.58 4.90
C LEU A 111 -19.90 5.49 3.68
N ALA A 112 -18.85 4.69 3.80
CA ALA A 112 -17.94 4.45 2.69
C ALA A 112 -18.65 3.61 1.62
N GLY A 113 -18.59 4.07 0.37
CA GLY A 113 -18.99 3.25 -0.77
C GLY A 113 -18.11 2.01 -0.89
N LYS A 114 -18.65 0.94 -1.49
CA LYS A 114 -17.90 -0.28 -1.77
C LYS A 114 -16.69 0.06 -2.65
N GLY A 115 -15.48 -0.29 -2.19
CA GLY A 115 -14.23 -0.02 -2.91
C GLY A 115 -13.77 1.45 -2.92
N SER A 116 -14.33 2.33 -2.08
CA SER A 116 -13.85 3.73 -1.97
C SER A 116 -12.54 3.89 -1.21
N PHE A 117 -12.26 2.97 -0.28
CA PHE A 117 -11.00 2.92 0.48
C PHE A 117 -10.45 1.49 0.42
N PRO A 118 -10.02 1.00 -0.76
CA PRO A 118 -9.63 -0.39 -0.95
C PRO A 118 -8.33 -0.77 -0.22
N TRP A 119 -7.59 0.22 0.28
CA TRP A 119 -6.40 0.03 1.12
C TRP A 119 -6.73 -0.15 2.60
N GLN A 120 -7.96 0.10 3.00
CA GLN A 120 -8.35 0.10 4.40
C GLN A 120 -8.43 -1.34 4.93
N GLY A 121 -7.56 -1.67 5.89
CA GLY A 121 -7.52 -2.96 6.58
C GLY A 121 -8.12 -2.89 7.97
N ARG A 122 -8.88 -3.93 8.33
CA ARG A 122 -9.42 -4.14 9.68
C ARG A 122 -8.53 -5.12 10.41
N LEU A 123 -7.76 -4.64 11.37
CA LEU A 123 -6.91 -5.46 12.20
C LEU A 123 -7.66 -5.83 13.49
N VAL A 124 -7.79 -7.12 13.77
CA VAL A 124 -8.38 -7.62 15.00
C VAL A 124 -7.27 -8.18 15.87
N THR A 125 -7.10 -7.60 17.06
CA THR A 125 -6.04 -7.98 18.00
C THR A 125 -6.50 -9.09 18.94
N ARG A 126 -5.57 -9.57 19.79
CA ARG A 126 -5.88 -10.49 20.89
C ARG A 126 -7.04 -9.92 21.73
N HIS A 127 -8.05 -10.73 22.02
CA HIS A 127 -9.31 -10.34 22.69
C HIS A 127 -10.30 -9.49 21.86
N ASN A 128 -10.25 -9.59 20.53
CA ASN A 128 -11.27 -9.05 19.61
C ASN A 128 -11.40 -7.52 19.60
N LEU A 129 -10.33 -6.79 19.92
CA LEU A 129 -10.32 -5.34 19.69
C LEU A 129 -10.10 -5.07 18.21
N THR A 130 -10.94 -4.21 17.63
CA THR A 130 -10.82 -3.77 16.23
C THR A 130 -10.02 -2.48 16.16
N VAL A 131 -8.99 -2.49 15.32
CA VAL A 131 -8.13 -1.34 15.01
C VAL A 131 -7.87 -1.25 13.49
N GLY A 132 -7.31 -0.13 13.04
CA GLY A 132 -6.98 0.11 11.64
C GLY A 132 -5.61 -0.44 11.22
N ALA A 133 -5.53 -0.77 9.93
CA ALA A 133 -4.29 -0.95 9.19
C ALA A 133 -4.48 -0.40 7.76
N THR A 134 -3.40 -0.10 7.06
CA THR A 134 -3.43 0.48 5.72
C THR A 134 -2.52 -0.31 4.78
N LEU A 135 -3.08 -0.90 3.73
CA LEU A 135 -2.34 -1.62 2.68
C LEU A 135 -1.51 -0.65 1.84
N ILE A 136 -0.21 -0.89 1.75
CA ILE A 136 0.76 -0.06 1.01
C ILE A 136 1.42 -0.80 -0.16
N ASP A 137 1.35 -2.14 -0.16
CA ASP A 137 1.74 -3.02 -1.26
C ASP A 137 0.88 -4.29 -1.22
N ASP A 138 1.03 -5.22 -2.16
CA ASP A 138 0.31 -6.50 -2.22
C ASP A 138 0.66 -7.46 -1.07
N GLN A 139 1.64 -7.15 -0.21
CA GLN A 139 2.02 -7.98 0.93
C GLN A 139 2.27 -7.19 2.22
N TRP A 140 2.16 -5.86 2.20
CA TRP A 140 2.62 -5.00 3.29
C TRP A 140 1.57 -3.99 3.72
N LEU A 141 1.43 -3.83 5.04
CA LEU A 141 0.52 -2.85 5.65
C LEU A 141 1.22 -1.99 6.69
N LEU A 142 0.84 -0.72 6.76
CA LEU A 142 1.14 0.15 7.90
C LEU A 142 0.07 0.02 8.99
N THR A 143 0.49 0.11 10.25
CA THR A 143 -0.37 0.30 11.43
C THR A 143 0.44 1.01 12.52
N THR A 144 -0.07 1.13 13.73
CA THR A 144 0.66 1.72 14.86
C THR A 144 1.31 0.64 15.72
N GLY A 145 2.42 0.97 16.40
CA GLY A 145 2.99 0.06 17.39
C GLY A 145 2.04 -0.15 18.56
N ARG A 146 1.29 0.90 18.97
CA ARG A 146 0.24 0.78 19.99
C ARG A 146 -0.83 -0.25 19.64
N ASN A 147 -1.27 -0.31 18.38
CA ASN A 147 -2.23 -1.30 17.91
C ASN A 147 -1.68 -2.73 18.03
N VAL A 148 -0.44 -2.92 17.60
CA VAL A 148 0.27 -4.22 17.68
C VAL A 148 0.33 -4.70 19.13
N TYR A 149 0.66 -3.81 20.07
CA TYR A 149 0.82 -4.15 21.49
C TYR A 149 -0.47 -4.14 22.32
N LEU A 150 -1.64 -3.91 21.71
CA LEU A 150 -2.91 -4.03 22.43
C LEU A 150 -3.06 -5.43 23.04
N ASN A 151 -3.24 -5.48 24.36
CA ASN A 151 -3.34 -6.69 25.17
C ASN A 151 -2.08 -7.58 25.17
N HIS A 152 -0.91 -6.96 24.95
CA HIS A 152 0.40 -7.58 25.14
C HIS A 152 1.24 -6.75 26.12
N SER A 153 2.26 -7.36 26.70
CA SER A 153 3.25 -6.65 27.53
C SER A 153 4.24 -5.93 26.62
N GLU A 154 4.81 -4.82 27.10
CA GLU A 154 5.86 -4.09 26.37
C GLU A 154 7.08 -4.98 26.05
N ASN A 155 7.34 -6.00 26.87
CA ASN A 155 8.44 -6.94 26.67
C ASN A 155 8.10 -8.12 25.73
N THR A 156 6.86 -8.24 25.24
CA THR A 156 6.48 -9.31 24.31
C THR A 156 7.14 -9.05 22.95
N LYS A 157 7.76 -10.09 22.39
CA LYS A 157 8.47 -9.96 21.11
C LYS A 157 7.49 -9.93 19.92
N PRO A 158 7.79 -9.19 18.84
CA PRO A 158 6.92 -9.12 17.67
C PRO A 158 6.55 -10.48 17.05
N GLU A 159 7.45 -11.47 17.11
CA GLU A 159 7.21 -12.82 16.59
C GLU A 159 6.15 -13.58 17.39
N GLU A 160 5.99 -13.25 18.66
CA GLU A 160 4.94 -13.79 19.53
C GLU A 160 3.60 -13.07 19.31
N ILE A 161 3.64 -11.81 18.86
CA ILE A 161 2.45 -10.99 18.62
C ILE A 161 1.83 -11.31 17.25
N ALA A 162 2.64 -11.44 16.19
CA ALA A 162 2.21 -11.69 14.81
C ALA A 162 1.09 -12.75 14.69
N PRO A 163 1.21 -13.97 15.25
CA PRO A 163 0.18 -15.00 15.13
C PRO A 163 -1.13 -14.70 15.89
N THR A 164 -1.15 -13.69 16.76
CA THR A 164 -2.35 -13.29 17.52
C THR A 164 -3.22 -12.28 16.78
N LEU A 165 -2.69 -11.69 15.72
CA LEU A 165 -3.35 -10.67 14.92
C LEU A 165 -4.11 -11.31 13.76
N LYS A 166 -5.30 -10.79 13.45
CA LYS A 166 -6.10 -11.20 12.29
C LYS A 166 -6.42 -9.99 11.43
N LEU A 167 -5.97 -10.01 10.18
CA LEU A 167 -6.26 -8.93 9.24
C LEU A 167 -7.43 -9.30 8.33
N PHE A 168 -8.29 -8.33 8.03
CA PHE A 168 -9.34 -8.44 7.02
C PHE A 168 -9.25 -7.27 6.04
N LEU A 169 -9.39 -7.55 4.75
CA LEU A 169 -9.37 -6.57 3.66
C LEU A 169 -10.63 -6.70 2.79
N GLY A 170 -11.08 -5.59 2.21
CA GLY A 170 -12.25 -5.54 1.32
C GLY A 170 -13.57 -5.99 1.97
N SER A 171 -14.59 -6.28 1.14
CA SER A 171 -15.87 -6.83 1.64
C SER A 171 -15.79 -8.30 2.05
N GLN A 172 -14.72 -9.02 1.69
CA GLN A 172 -14.47 -10.40 2.13
C GLN A 172 -13.97 -10.45 3.58
N GLN A 173 -14.78 -9.93 4.50
CA GLN A 173 -14.53 -9.94 5.95
C GLN A 173 -14.63 -11.34 6.58
N GLN A 174 -14.68 -12.40 5.78
CA GLN A 174 -14.88 -13.78 6.23
C GLN A 174 -13.57 -14.58 6.31
N LEU A 175 -12.54 -14.23 5.51
CA LEU A 175 -11.25 -14.91 5.56
C LEU A 175 -10.21 -13.98 6.18
N ALA A 176 -9.71 -14.35 7.35
CA ALA A 176 -8.61 -13.65 7.98
C ALA A 176 -7.31 -13.94 7.22
N LEU A 177 -6.51 -12.90 7.00
CA LEU A 177 -5.17 -13.00 6.44
C LEU A 177 -4.17 -13.12 7.60
N ASP A 178 -3.25 -14.07 7.46
CA ASP A 178 -2.20 -14.32 8.44
C ASP A 178 -1.03 -13.33 8.26
N ILE A 179 -0.54 -12.83 9.39
CA ILE A 179 0.63 -11.96 9.46
C ILE A 179 1.86 -12.84 9.71
N GLU A 180 2.87 -12.70 8.86
CA GLU A 180 4.14 -13.40 8.94
C GLU A 180 5.12 -12.68 9.87
N HIS A 181 5.26 -11.36 9.68
CA HIS A 181 6.17 -10.53 10.46
C HIS A 181 5.53 -9.22 10.88
N VAL A 182 5.94 -8.76 12.05
CA VAL A 182 5.65 -7.44 12.59
C VAL A 182 6.99 -6.73 12.75
N VAL A 183 7.14 -5.55 12.14
CA VAL A 183 8.35 -4.75 12.23
C VAL A 183 7.99 -3.38 12.81
N LEU A 184 8.48 -3.08 14.01
CA LEU A 184 8.26 -1.79 14.66
C LEU A 184 9.23 -0.75 14.11
N HIS A 185 8.79 0.51 14.05
CA HIS A 185 9.71 1.61 13.78
C HIS A 185 10.79 1.68 14.89
N PRO A 186 12.08 1.91 14.55
CA PRO A 186 13.17 1.93 15.55
C PRO A 186 13.00 2.95 16.69
N SER A 187 12.20 3.98 16.47
CA SER A 187 11.88 5.03 17.45
C SER A 187 10.53 4.85 18.15
N TYR A 188 9.93 3.66 18.07
CA TYR A 188 8.77 3.28 18.88
C TYR A 188 9.22 2.73 20.25
N PRO A 189 8.55 3.10 21.37
CA PRO A 189 7.36 3.95 21.48
C PRO A 189 7.61 5.45 21.69
N GLU A 190 8.86 5.93 21.68
CA GLU A 190 9.22 7.26 22.18
C GLU A 190 8.84 8.41 21.25
N ALA A 191 9.08 8.26 19.94
CA ALA A 191 8.99 9.37 18.99
C ALA A 191 8.11 9.08 17.76
N VAL A 192 7.98 7.81 17.36
CA VAL A 192 7.22 7.40 16.16
C VAL A 192 6.36 6.18 16.50
N ASP A 193 5.04 6.34 16.40
CA ASP A 193 4.07 5.26 16.63
C ASP A 193 3.66 4.57 15.34
N LEU A 194 4.56 3.75 14.80
CA LEU A 194 4.40 3.11 13.50
C LEU A 194 4.95 1.68 13.51
N ALA A 195 4.27 0.80 12.79
CA ALA A 195 4.68 -0.57 12.55
C ALA A 195 4.30 -1.00 11.12
N LEU A 196 5.08 -1.93 10.57
CA LEU A 196 4.79 -2.65 9.33
C LEU A 196 4.34 -4.07 9.66
N LEU A 197 3.32 -4.54 8.94
CA LEU A 197 2.84 -5.90 8.96
C LEU A 197 3.13 -6.53 7.59
N LYS A 198 3.90 -7.62 7.58
CA LYS A 198 4.10 -8.45 6.40
C LYS A 198 3.09 -9.59 6.40
N LEU A 199 2.35 -9.75 5.32
CA LEU A 199 1.45 -10.89 5.14
C LEU A 199 2.23 -12.14 4.72
N LYS A 200 1.73 -13.30 5.16
CA LYS A 200 2.29 -14.60 4.77
C LYS A 200 2.16 -14.90 3.28
N GLN A 201 1.18 -14.30 2.62
CA GLN A 201 0.94 -14.41 1.18
C GLN A 201 0.54 -13.06 0.60
N LYS A 202 0.90 -12.83 -0.65
CA LYS A 202 0.43 -11.68 -1.43
C LYS A 202 -1.09 -11.73 -1.58
N VAL A 203 -1.73 -10.58 -1.43
CA VAL A 203 -3.16 -10.43 -1.67
C VAL A 203 -3.44 -10.25 -3.15
N LEU A 204 -4.55 -10.82 -3.61
CA LEU A 204 -5.02 -10.57 -4.96
C LEU A 204 -5.66 -9.18 -5.02
N LEU A 205 -5.14 -8.32 -5.89
CA LEU A 205 -5.63 -6.95 -6.03
C LEU A 205 -6.89 -6.90 -6.87
N GLY A 206 -7.75 -5.94 -6.56
CA GLY A 206 -9.04 -5.78 -7.19
C GLY A 206 -9.74 -4.48 -6.76
N GLU A 207 -11.02 -4.38 -7.09
CA GLU A 207 -11.84 -3.20 -6.81
C GLU A 207 -11.94 -2.86 -5.31
N GLU A 208 -11.85 -3.87 -4.44
CA GLU A 208 -12.02 -3.72 -2.99
C GLU A 208 -10.73 -3.88 -2.19
N VAL A 209 -9.65 -4.30 -2.84
CA VAL A 209 -8.35 -4.56 -2.21
C VAL A 209 -7.29 -3.99 -3.15
N MET A 210 -6.73 -2.84 -2.78
CA MET A 210 -5.71 -2.14 -3.55
C MET A 210 -4.86 -1.31 -2.59
N PRO A 211 -3.53 -1.30 -2.73
CA PRO A 211 -2.68 -0.48 -1.88
C PRO A 211 -2.89 1.03 -2.12
N ILE A 212 -2.70 1.84 -1.10
CA ILE A 212 -2.57 3.29 -1.26
C ILE A 212 -1.12 3.62 -1.63
N CYS A 213 -0.90 4.70 -2.39
CA CYS A 213 0.47 5.09 -2.71
C CYS A 213 1.16 5.73 -1.50
N LEU A 214 2.46 5.48 -1.38
CA LEU A 214 3.33 6.23 -0.48
C LEU A 214 3.60 7.63 -1.05
N PRO A 215 3.70 8.67 -0.19
CA PRO A 215 3.82 10.05 -0.65
C PRO A 215 5.10 10.27 -1.45
N GLN A 216 5.00 11.11 -2.47
CA GLN A 216 6.12 11.55 -3.31
C GLN A 216 6.58 12.98 -3.01
N LYS A 217 5.70 13.75 -2.34
CA LYS A 217 5.91 15.13 -1.91
C LYS A 217 5.24 15.33 -0.55
N ASP A 218 5.52 16.44 0.09
CA ASP A 218 4.86 16.82 1.33
C ASP A 218 3.43 17.31 1.06
N TYR A 219 2.46 16.56 1.57
CA TYR A 219 1.04 16.90 1.50
C TYR A 219 0.51 17.53 2.80
N VAL A 220 1.33 17.62 3.85
CA VAL A 220 0.92 18.00 5.20
C VAL A 220 1.07 19.52 5.36
N GLN A 221 0.09 20.25 4.83
CA GLN A 221 0.02 21.71 4.95
C GLN A 221 -1.25 22.13 5.69
N PRO A 222 -1.19 23.09 6.64
CA PRO A 222 -2.37 23.56 7.36
C PRO A 222 -3.52 23.92 6.41
N GLY A 223 -4.72 23.42 6.69
CA GLY A 223 -5.91 23.58 5.85
C GLY A 223 -6.05 22.55 4.73
N ARG A 224 -5.02 21.77 4.38
CA ARG A 224 -5.18 20.64 3.44
C ARG A 224 -6.15 19.63 4.05
N VAL A 225 -7.18 19.29 3.29
CA VAL A 225 -8.17 18.30 3.71
C VAL A 225 -7.73 16.91 3.26
N GLY A 226 -7.78 15.96 4.18
CA GLY A 226 -7.62 14.53 3.91
C GLY A 226 -8.83 13.74 4.35
N TYR A 227 -8.90 12.51 3.89
CA TYR A 227 -9.96 11.55 4.15
C TYR A 227 -9.42 10.50 5.11
N VAL A 228 -10.19 10.21 6.16
CA VAL A 228 -9.84 9.18 7.14
C VAL A 228 -10.97 8.18 7.17
N SER A 229 -10.66 6.92 6.85
CA SER A 229 -11.60 5.81 6.93
C SER A 229 -11.31 4.94 8.15
N GLY A 230 -12.35 4.32 8.73
CA GLY A 230 -12.14 3.45 9.88
C GLY A 230 -13.38 2.68 10.34
N TRP A 231 -13.11 1.64 11.13
CA TRP A 231 -14.12 0.88 11.90
C TRP A 231 -14.02 1.21 13.39
N GLY A 232 -13.43 2.33 13.78
CA GLY A 232 -13.44 2.78 15.16
C GLY A 232 -14.85 3.06 15.67
N ARG A 233 -14.96 3.24 16.98
CA ARG A 233 -16.23 3.45 17.67
C ARG A 233 -16.96 4.67 17.11
N GLY A 234 -18.20 4.47 16.65
CA GLY A 234 -19.07 5.57 16.25
C GLY A 234 -19.71 6.29 17.44
N ALA A 235 -20.65 7.19 17.16
CA ALA A 235 -21.35 8.00 18.19
C ALA A 235 -22.07 7.18 19.29
N THR A 236 -22.41 5.92 19.03
CA THR A 236 -23.00 4.99 20.02
C THR A 236 -21.96 4.20 20.82
N PHE A 237 -20.66 4.50 20.63
CA PHE A 237 -19.52 3.75 21.15
C PHE A 237 -19.48 2.26 20.76
N ALA A 238 -20.28 1.85 19.77
CA ALA A 238 -20.21 0.53 19.16
C ALA A 238 -19.31 0.53 17.92
N PHE A 239 -18.68 -0.61 17.62
CA PHE A 239 -17.99 -0.80 16.36
C PHE A 239 -19.01 -0.86 15.21
N PRO A 240 -18.84 -0.07 14.13
CA PRO A 240 -19.79 -0.04 13.03
C PRO A 240 -19.67 -1.30 12.18
N ASN A 241 -20.80 -1.83 11.73
CA ASN A 241 -20.85 -2.96 10.78
C ASN A 241 -20.39 -2.58 9.37
N MET A 242 -20.36 -1.28 9.07
CA MET A 242 -19.98 -0.73 7.78
C MET A 242 -18.83 0.26 7.94
N LEU A 243 -17.90 0.27 6.99
CA LEU A 243 -16.80 1.22 6.99
C LEU A 243 -17.35 2.65 6.87
N LYS A 244 -16.80 3.56 7.65
CA LYS A 244 -17.11 4.98 7.59
C LYS A 244 -15.88 5.79 7.21
N TYR A 245 -16.10 7.03 6.81
CA TYR A 245 -15.03 8.00 6.63
C TYR A 245 -15.45 9.42 7.01
N VAL A 246 -14.45 10.26 7.27
CA VAL A 246 -14.60 11.68 7.57
C VAL A 246 -13.54 12.49 6.83
N MET A 247 -13.87 13.74 6.50
CA MET A 247 -12.94 14.69 5.90
C MET A 247 -12.43 15.65 6.97
N LEU A 248 -11.12 15.71 7.17
CA LEU A 248 -10.50 16.48 8.24
C LEU A 248 -9.37 17.38 7.72
N PRO A 249 -9.26 18.63 8.19
CA PRO A 249 -8.18 19.53 7.80
C PRO A 249 -6.93 19.31 8.64
N VAL A 250 -5.75 19.38 8.02
CA VAL A 250 -4.48 19.51 8.74
C VAL A 250 -4.52 20.79 9.59
N ALA A 251 -4.14 20.67 10.85
CA ALA A 251 -4.11 21.77 11.80
C ALA A 251 -2.73 22.45 11.86
N GLU A 252 -2.68 23.67 12.39
CA GLU A 252 -1.42 24.33 12.70
C GLU A 252 -0.70 23.60 13.84
N GLY A 253 0.52 23.10 13.58
CA GLY A 253 1.27 22.28 14.53
C GLY A 253 1.55 22.97 15.87
N GLU A 254 1.83 24.28 15.87
CA GLU A 254 2.08 25.05 17.10
C GLU A 254 0.84 25.11 18.00
N LYS A 255 -0.35 25.36 17.42
CA LYS A 255 -1.61 25.37 18.17
C LYS A 255 -1.93 23.98 18.75
N CYS A 256 -1.55 22.92 18.05
CA CYS A 256 -1.73 21.56 18.53
C CYS A 256 -0.79 21.23 19.69
N ARG A 257 0.50 21.57 19.58
CA ARG A 257 1.49 21.37 20.67
C ARG A 257 1.06 22.11 21.93
N GLN A 258 0.73 23.39 21.82
CA GLN A 258 0.24 24.20 22.93
C GLN A 258 -1.03 23.61 23.58
N TYR A 259 -1.94 23.04 22.79
CA TYR A 259 -3.15 22.40 23.28
C TYR A 259 -2.86 21.18 24.17
N TYR A 260 -1.90 20.34 23.78
CA TYR A 260 -1.52 19.14 24.53
C TYR A 260 -0.52 19.39 25.67
N GLU A 261 0.27 20.46 25.59
CA GLU A 261 1.20 20.89 26.63
C GLU A 261 0.53 21.69 27.76
N ALA A 262 -0.67 22.23 27.54
CA ALA A 262 -1.41 22.98 28.54
C ALA A 262 -1.64 22.14 29.82
N LYS A 263 -1.09 22.63 30.95
CA LYS A 263 -0.99 21.91 32.24
C LYS A 263 -2.33 21.45 32.88
N ASN A 264 -3.48 21.91 32.37
CA ASN A 264 -4.80 21.55 32.88
C ASN A 264 -5.52 20.48 32.04
N ALA A 265 -4.89 19.96 31.00
CA ALA A 265 -5.50 18.95 30.16
C ALA A 265 -5.34 17.58 30.85
N SER A 266 -6.34 17.20 31.64
CA SER A 266 -6.44 15.90 32.34
C SER A 266 -6.71 14.78 31.33
N TYR A 267 -5.75 14.55 30.43
CA TYR A 267 -5.77 13.39 29.54
C TYR A 267 -5.11 12.22 30.26
N TRP A 268 -5.86 11.14 30.45
CA TRP A 268 -5.33 9.88 30.96
C TRP A 268 -4.22 9.31 30.07
N VAL A 269 -4.21 9.67 28.77
CA VAL A 269 -3.19 9.28 27.78
C VAL A 269 -2.86 10.47 26.89
N LYS A 270 -1.57 10.83 26.80
CA LYS A 270 -1.07 11.89 25.91
C LYS A 270 -0.66 11.34 24.54
N PRO A 271 -0.82 12.11 23.45
CA PRO A 271 -0.26 11.74 22.15
C PRO A 271 1.28 11.78 22.17
N ILE A 272 1.91 11.04 21.25
CA ILE A 272 3.33 11.27 20.90
C ILE A 272 3.36 12.46 19.96
N LEU A 273 4.06 13.52 20.35
CA LEU A 273 4.28 14.72 19.55
C LEU A 273 5.78 14.84 19.28
N SER A 274 6.18 14.67 18.03
CA SER A 274 7.57 14.76 17.56
C SER A 274 7.63 15.52 16.24
N SER A 275 8.84 15.72 15.72
CA SER A 275 9.06 16.25 14.37
C SER A 275 8.48 15.37 13.26
N ASP A 276 8.17 14.11 13.57
CA ASP A 276 7.67 13.11 12.63
C ASP A 276 6.14 12.94 12.73
N THR A 277 5.48 13.89 13.41
CA THR A 277 4.03 13.89 13.59
C THR A 277 3.40 15.21 13.16
N PHE A 278 2.14 15.12 12.74
CA PHE A 278 1.32 16.28 12.48
C PHE A 278 -0.06 16.12 13.10
N CYS A 279 -0.75 17.26 13.23
CA CYS A 279 -2.08 17.28 13.82
C CYS A 279 -3.14 17.56 12.78
N VAL A 280 -4.31 17.00 13.03
CA VAL A 280 -5.50 17.14 12.20
C VAL A 280 -6.60 17.66 13.11
N GLY A 281 -7.29 18.71 12.68
CA GLY A 281 -8.41 19.28 13.43
C GLY A 281 -9.70 18.48 13.24
N MET A 282 -10.71 18.81 14.05
CA MET A 282 -12.06 18.35 13.81
C MET A 282 -12.60 18.85 12.46
N SER A 283 -13.56 18.10 11.90
CA SER A 283 -14.36 18.59 10.78
C SER A 283 -15.19 19.82 11.17
N GLU A 284 -15.72 20.54 10.19
CA GLU A 284 -16.65 21.66 10.39
C GLU A 284 -17.88 21.29 11.24
N LEU A 285 -18.25 20.01 11.24
CA LEU A 285 -19.40 19.45 11.97
C LEU A 285 -19.02 18.85 13.32
N ARG A 286 -17.79 19.06 13.79
CA ARG A 286 -17.25 18.46 15.03
C ARG A 286 -17.22 16.92 15.02
N GLU A 287 -17.15 16.34 13.84
CA GLU A 287 -16.82 14.93 13.64
C GLU A 287 -15.31 14.74 13.72
N ASP A 288 -14.91 13.60 14.24
CA ASP A 288 -13.51 13.24 14.47
C ASP A 288 -13.36 11.70 14.47
N THR A 289 -12.12 11.26 14.50
CA THR A 289 -11.70 9.88 14.73
C THR A 289 -11.87 9.46 16.19
N CYS A 290 -12.00 8.16 16.44
CA CYS A 290 -12.20 7.63 17.78
C CYS A 290 -11.59 6.23 17.94
N TYR A 291 -11.71 5.64 19.13
CA TYR A 291 -11.11 4.36 19.51
C TYR A 291 -11.28 3.28 18.42
N GLY A 292 -10.16 2.78 17.89
CA GLY A 292 -10.12 1.76 16.83
C GLY A 292 -9.84 2.31 15.44
N ASP A 293 -9.79 3.62 15.24
CA ASP A 293 -9.40 4.22 13.96
C ASP A 293 -7.87 4.27 13.77
N ALA A 294 -7.09 4.17 14.85
CA ALA A 294 -5.62 4.19 14.78
C ALA A 294 -5.09 3.16 13.78
N GLY A 295 -4.04 3.50 13.03
CA GLY A 295 -3.49 2.69 11.93
C GLY A 295 -4.18 2.89 10.58
N GLY A 296 -5.33 3.56 10.54
CA GLY A 296 -5.95 4.07 9.31
C GLY A 296 -5.16 5.26 8.72
N ALA A 297 -5.22 5.39 7.40
CA ALA A 297 -4.54 6.46 6.68
C ALA A 297 -5.29 7.80 6.75
N PHE A 298 -4.52 8.89 6.87
CA PHE A 298 -4.92 10.20 6.38
C PHE A 298 -4.63 10.24 4.88
N ALA A 299 -5.65 9.89 4.08
CA ALA A 299 -5.55 9.74 2.64
C ALA A 299 -5.80 11.09 1.96
N VAL A 300 -4.91 11.48 1.06
CA VAL A 300 -5.03 12.70 0.25
C VAL A 300 -5.03 12.35 -1.22
N GLN A 301 -5.94 12.93 -1.98
CA GLN A 301 -5.91 12.85 -3.44
C GLN A 301 -5.02 13.98 -3.96
N ASP A 302 -4.05 13.64 -4.81
CA ASP A 302 -3.26 14.62 -5.54
C ASP A 302 -3.99 14.96 -6.86
N PRO A 303 -4.40 16.22 -7.08
CA PRO A 303 -5.10 16.60 -8.30
C PRO A 303 -4.21 16.56 -9.54
N ASP A 304 -2.88 16.57 -9.39
CA ASP A 304 -1.94 16.61 -10.52
C ASP A 304 -1.91 15.29 -11.30
N ASP A 305 -2.08 14.16 -10.61
CA ASP A 305 -1.99 12.82 -11.20
C ASP A 305 -3.21 11.94 -10.92
N ASP A 306 -4.21 12.46 -10.20
CA ASP A 306 -5.44 11.78 -9.76
C ASP A 306 -5.15 10.52 -8.91
N THR A 307 -4.11 10.56 -8.07
CA THR A 307 -3.68 9.43 -7.23
C THR A 307 -3.91 9.72 -5.75
N TRP A 308 -4.29 8.67 -5.01
CA TRP A 308 -4.45 8.71 -3.56
C TRP A 308 -3.17 8.29 -2.84
N TYR A 309 -2.74 9.13 -1.90
CA TYR A 309 -1.54 8.96 -1.10
C TYR A 309 -1.84 8.89 0.40
N ALA A 310 -1.13 8.02 1.11
CA ALA A 310 -1.14 8.03 2.58
C ALA A 310 -0.19 9.11 3.08
N ALA A 311 -0.69 10.33 3.32
CA ALA A 311 0.13 11.41 3.89
C ALA A 311 0.42 11.20 5.38
N GLY A 312 -0.47 10.49 6.09
CA GLY A 312 -0.27 10.16 7.49
C GLY A 312 -0.90 8.84 7.90
N ILE A 313 -0.47 8.30 9.04
CA ILE A 313 -1.11 7.17 9.73
C ILE A 313 -1.60 7.65 11.10
N LEU A 314 -2.88 7.43 11.43
CA LEU A 314 -3.47 7.88 12.69
C LEU A 314 -2.80 7.16 13.88
N SER A 315 -2.16 7.92 14.76
CA SER A 315 -1.54 7.42 16.00
C SER A 315 -2.43 7.62 17.22
N TYR A 316 -3.01 8.82 17.37
CA TYR A 316 -3.80 9.19 18.54
C TYR A 316 -5.29 9.28 18.21
N ASP A 317 -5.99 8.17 18.40
CA ASP A 317 -7.42 7.96 18.14
C ASP A 317 -8.32 8.18 19.38
N LYS A 318 -7.77 8.82 20.43
CA LYS A 318 -8.46 9.04 21.71
C LYS A 318 -9.22 10.37 21.75
N THR A 319 -9.26 11.08 20.63
CA THR A 319 -9.84 12.41 20.55
C THR A 319 -11.35 12.36 20.62
N CYS A 320 -12.00 11.54 19.80
CA CYS A 320 -13.45 11.38 19.75
C CYS A 320 -14.13 12.77 19.78
N THR A 321 -14.90 13.10 20.83
CA THR A 321 -15.45 14.45 21.04
C THR A 321 -14.76 15.24 22.15
N ALA A 322 -13.73 14.66 22.79
CA ALA A 322 -13.08 15.17 24.00
C ALA A 322 -11.82 16.01 23.71
N SER A 323 -11.13 15.75 22.59
CA SER A 323 -9.92 16.47 22.21
C SER A 323 -10.04 17.13 20.85
N LYS A 324 -9.40 18.29 20.67
CA LYS A 324 -9.51 19.10 19.45
C LYS A 324 -8.74 18.56 18.24
N TYR A 325 -7.68 17.77 18.46
CA TYR A 325 -6.73 17.41 17.41
C TYR A 325 -6.36 15.93 17.41
N GLY A 326 -6.62 15.22 16.32
CA GLY A 326 -5.98 13.92 16.06
C GLY A 326 -4.49 14.09 15.78
N VAL A 327 -3.67 13.09 16.13
CA VAL A 327 -2.23 13.10 15.85
C VAL A 327 -1.86 11.93 14.96
N TYR A 328 -1.13 12.23 13.90
CA TYR A 328 -0.76 11.31 12.84
C TYR A 328 0.76 11.27 12.70
N VAL A 329 1.31 10.10 12.41
CA VAL A 329 2.70 9.97 11.95
C VAL A 329 2.75 10.46 10.50
N ASP A 330 3.67 11.37 10.19
CA ASP A 330 3.92 11.89 8.84
C ASP A 330 4.67 10.83 8.01
N VAL A 331 3.97 10.23 7.04
CA VAL A 331 4.54 9.14 6.23
C VAL A 331 5.72 9.64 5.38
N GLN A 332 5.71 10.91 4.97
CA GLN A 332 6.82 11.47 4.19
C GLN A 332 8.12 11.49 5.00
N ARG A 333 8.04 11.72 6.32
CA ARG A 333 9.22 11.79 7.20
C ARG A 333 9.83 10.42 7.52
N VAL A 334 9.01 9.38 7.54
CA VAL A 334 9.43 7.99 7.80
C VAL A 334 9.54 7.15 6.52
N LEU A 335 9.42 7.77 5.35
CA LEU A 335 9.35 7.10 4.05
C LEU A 335 10.57 6.22 3.76
N ALA A 336 11.76 6.67 4.17
CA ALA A 336 13.01 5.92 3.99
C ALA A 336 12.95 4.57 4.70
N TRP A 337 12.58 4.58 5.99
CA TRP A 337 12.42 3.36 6.78
C TRP A 337 11.36 2.41 6.19
N VAL A 338 10.23 2.95 5.73
CA VAL A 338 9.17 2.13 5.11
C VAL A 338 9.70 1.43 3.86
N LYS A 339 10.36 2.16 2.95
CA LYS A 339 10.90 1.60 1.71
C LYS A 339 12.01 0.58 1.96
N GLU A 340 12.94 0.88 2.86
CA GLU A 340 14.04 -0.03 3.22
C GLU A 340 13.52 -1.32 3.82
N THR A 341 12.54 -1.24 4.73
CA THR A 341 11.95 -2.42 5.38
C THR A 341 11.19 -3.30 4.37
N VAL A 342 10.40 -2.69 3.48
CA VAL A 342 9.66 -3.43 2.43
C VAL A 342 10.61 -4.09 1.44
N ALA A 343 11.72 -3.43 1.08
CA ALA A 343 12.70 -3.99 0.14
C ALA A 343 13.55 -5.12 0.75
N ALA A 344 13.75 -5.12 2.07
CA ALA A 344 14.58 -6.11 2.76
C ALA A 344 13.86 -7.45 3.04
N GLY A 345 12.52 -7.48 3.00
CA GLY A 345 11.72 -8.64 3.41
C GLY A 345 10.92 -9.27 2.28
#